data_AF-A0AAU7N1J4-F1
#
_entry.id   AF-A0AAU7N1J4-F1
#
_cell.length_a   1.000
_cell.length_b   1.000
_cell.length_c   1.000
_cell.angle_alpha   90.00
_cell.angle_beta   90.00
_cell.angle_gamma   90.00
#
_symmetry.space_group_name_H-M   'P 1'
#
loop_
_entity.id
_entity.type
_entity.pdbx_description
1 polymer ?
#
loop_
_entity_poly.entity_id
_entity_poly.type
_entity_poly.pdbx_seq_one_letter_code
_entity_poly.pdbx_strand_id
1 'polypeptide(L)'
;MKKIILAAVVMFAASFTMSAQQYRVITSVESIVPNGLGRSRIINALEEKDYKEFTTVQTEDDNTRNKSDRSEIRVKNFEETKLLNFYNLGGIRFQNIAANDAVITSMINDMISNGWELAFVVSGVESEGGKGDGQGIFITRYIFRK
;
A
#
# COMPACT_ATOMS: atom_id res chain seq x y z
N MET A 1 -18.56 -36.17 32.52
CA MET A 1 -17.84 -36.15 31.22
C MET A 1 -18.48 -35.20 30.20
N LYS A 2 -19.74 -35.37 29.78
CA LYS A 2 -20.40 -34.50 28.78
C LYS A 2 -20.37 -32.99 29.11
N LYS A 3 -20.59 -32.61 30.38
CA LYS A 3 -20.55 -31.21 30.84
C LYS A 3 -19.14 -30.59 30.80
N ILE A 4 -18.10 -31.40 31.02
CA ILE A 4 -16.70 -30.97 30.96
C ILE A 4 -16.29 -30.76 29.50
N ILE A 5 -16.69 -31.67 28.61
CA ILE A 5 -16.48 -31.54 27.17
C ILE A 5 -17.18 -30.30 26.63
N LEU A 6 -18.43 -30.05 27.05
CA LEU A 6 -19.17 -28.85 26.65
C LEU A 6 -18.50 -27.56 27.14
N ALA A 7 -18.02 -27.54 28.40
CA ALA A 7 -17.31 -26.39 28.95
C ALA A 7 -15.97 -26.13 28.21
N ALA A 8 -15.25 -27.18 27.82
CA ALA A 8 -14.03 -27.07 27.04
C ALA A 8 -14.29 -26.53 25.61
N VAL A 9 -15.38 -26.97 24.97
CA VAL A 9 -15.79 -26.47 23.64
C VAL A 9 -16.20 -25.00 23.70
N VAL A 10 -16.92 -24.59 24.75
CA VAL A 10 -17.33 -23.18 24.93
C VAL A 10 -16.12 -22.28 25.23
N MET A 11 -15.18 -22.72 26.08
CA MET A 11 -13.93 -21.96 26.31
C MET A 11 -13.06 -21.87 25.05
N PHE A 12 -12.99 -22.92 24.25
CA PHE A 12 -12.28 -22.90 22.96
C PHE A 12 -12.97 -21.98 21.95
N ALA A 13 -14.31 -21.98 21.88
CA ALA A 13 -15.05 -21.06 21.01
C ALA A 13 -14.92 -19.59 21.45
N ALA A 14 -14.87 -19.33 22.75
CA ALA A 14 -14.64 -17.98 23.30
C ALA A 14 -13.20 -17.47 23.10
N SER A 15 -12.27 -18.36 22.71
CA SER A 15 -10.88 -17.99 22.38
C SER A 15 -10.77 -17.26 21.04
N PHE A 16 -11.77 -17.40 20.17
CA PHE A 16 -11.86 -16.62 18.93
C PHE A 16 -12.38 -15.22 19.28
N THR A 17 -11.52 -14.40 19.87
CA THR A 17 -11.81 -12.98 20.03
C THR A 17 -11.90 -12.36 18.63
N MET A 18 -13.02 -11.73 18.32
CA MET A 18 -13.14 -10.84 17.17
C MET A 18 -12.26 -9.61 17.45
N SER A 19 -10.99 -9.66 17.04
CA SER A 19 -10.18 -8.45 16.97
C SER A 19 -10.77 -7.53 15.90
N ALA A 20 -10.76 -6.23 16.15
CA ALA A 20 -11.03 -5.26 15.11
C ALA A 20 -9.98 -5.45 14.01
N GLN A 21 -10.45 -5.58 12.78
CA GLN A 21 -9.60 -5.87 11.64
C GLN A 21 -8.78 -4.64 11.28
N GLN A 22 -7.48 -4.82 11.09
CA GLN A 22 -6.55 -3.76 10.70
C GLN A 22 -6.26 -3.85 9.21
N TYR A 23 -5.98 -2.71 8.58
CA TYR A 23 -5.57 -2.64 7.18
C TYR A 23 -4.21 -1.96 7.05
N ARG A 24 -3.43 -2.43 6.08
CA ARG A 24 -2.16 -1.82 5.69
C ARG A 24 -2.11 -1.68 4.18
N VAL A 25 -1.58 -0.57 3.69
CA VAL A 25 -1.39 -0.33 2.25
C VAL A 25 0.10 -0.24 1.96
N ILE A 26 0.57 -1.09 1.05
CA ILE A 26 1.91 -1.02 0.48
C ILE A 26 1.76 -0.63 -0.99
N THR A 27 2.57 0.31 -1.46
CA THR A 27 2.44 0.86 -2.82
C THR A 27 3.70 0.59 -3.63
N SER A 28 3.59 0.01 -4.82
CA SER A 28 4.64 0.09 -5.83
C SER A 28 4.33 1.22 -6.82
N VAL A 29 5.36 1.98 -7.18
CA VAL A 29 5.35 2.99 -8.23
C VAL A 29 6.40 2.60 -9.25
N GLU A 30 6.00 2.46 -10.50
CA GLU A 30 6.87 2.09 -11.60
C GLU A 30 6.85 3.21 -12.63
N SER A 31 8.03 3.71 -12.97
CA SER A 31 8.17 4.86 -13.86
C SER A 31 8.28 4.41 -15.31
N ILE A 32 7.53 5.08 -16.18
CA ILE A 32 7.63 4.89 -17.64
C ILE A 32 8.48 5.97 -18.31
N VAL A 33 9.24 6.74 -17.52
CA VAL A 33 10.09 7.82 -18.03
C VAL A 33 11.10 7.25 -19.04
N PRO A 34 11.09 7.76 -20.29
CA PRO A 34 12.04 7.43 -21.34
C PRO A 34 13.47 7.60 -20.84
N ASN A 35 14.37 6.80 -21.41
CA ASN A 35 15.79 6.77 -21.04
C ASN A 35 16.08 6.22 -19.63
N GLY A 36 15.07 5.70 -18.92
CA GLY A 36 15.28 4.99 -17.66
C GLY A 36 15.71 5.89 -16.49
N LEU A 37 15.44 7.20 -16.58
CA LEU A 37 15.69 8.16 -15.48
C LEU A 37 14.66 8.03 -14.33
N GLY A 38 13.62 7.22 -14.53
CA GLY A 38 12.60 6.91 -13.55
C GLY A 38 13.13 6.25 -12.29
N ARG A 39 12.51 6.54 -11.14
CA ARG A 39 12.82 5.95 -9.84
C ARG A 39 11.67 5.05 -9.39
N SER A 40 11.61 3.84 -9.94
CA SER A 40 10.60 2.85 -9.56
C SER A 40 10.88 2.33 -8.14
N ARG A 41 9.87 2.28 -7.27
CA ARG A 41 10.00 1.94 -5.83
C ARG A 41 8.79 1.19 -5.28
N ILE A 42 9.00 0.37 -4.27
CA ILE A 42 7.96 -0.03 -3.31
C ILE A 42 8.11 0.87 -2.07
N ILE A 43 7.00 1.43 -1.61
CA ILE A 43 6.91 2.32 -0.45
C ILE A 43 6.02 1.66 0.61
N ASN A 44 6.56 1.56 1.82
CA ASN A 44 5.87 1.00 2.99
C ASN A 44 6.01 1.97 4.18
N ALA A 45 4.91 2.58 4.62
CA ALA A 45 4.94 3.54 5.72
C ALA A 45 5.16 2.82 7.06
N LEU A 46 6.05 3.35 7.91
CA LEU A 46 6.35 2.79 9.23
C LEU A 46 5.78 3.63 10.39
N GLU A 47 4.96 4.63 10.08
CA GLU A 47 4.27 5.49 11.05
C GLU A 47 2.77 5.47 10.79
N GLU A 48 1.99 5.58 11.86
CA GLU A 48 0.55 5.80 11.77
C GLU A 48 0.23 7.31 11.72
N LYS A 49 -0.82 7.66 10.97
CA LYS A 49 -1.36 9.02 10.89
C LYS A 49 -2.86 8.96 11.06
N ASP A 50 -3.42 9.76 11.97
CA ASP A 50 -4.87 9.89 12.10
C ASP A 50 -5.39 10.91 11.08
N TYR A 51 -6.23 10.46 10.14
CA TYR A 51 -6.84 11.33 9.14
C TYR A 51 -7.70 12.43 9.77
N LYS A 52 -8.21 12.24 11.00
CA LYS A 52 -9.04 13.23 11.69
C LYS A 52 -8.28 14.51 12.02
N GLU A 53 -6.98 14.44 12.27
CA GLU A 53 -6.13 15.63 12.49
C GLU A 53 -6.11 16.55 11.27
N PHE A 54 -6.37 15.99 10.09
CA PHE A 54 -6.36 16.70 8.80
C PHE A 54 -7.75 16.87 8.21
N THR A 55 -8.82 16.56 8.96
CA THR A 55 -10.20 16.61 8.50
C THR A 55 -10.97 17.70 9.24
N THR A 56 -11.71 18.55 8.51
CA THR A 56 -12.69 19.47 9.10
C THR A 56 -14.09 19.01 8.75
N VAL A 57 -14.98 18.97 9.75
CA VAL A 57 -16.41 18.80 9.51
C VAL A 57 -16.95 20.10 8.92
N GLN A 58 -17.81 20.01 7.91
CA GLN A 58 -18.46 21.17 7.30
C GLN A 58 -19.94 21.12 7.67
N THR A 59 -20.45 22.18 8.29
CA THR A 59 -21.86 22.33 8.70
C THR A 59 -22.44 23.62 8.12
N GLU A 60 -23.73 23.87 8.33
CA GLU A 60 -24.34 25.16 7.97
C GLU A 60 -23.73 26.32 8.78
N ASP A 61 -23.41 26.08 10.04
CA ASP A 61 -22.85 27.09 10.96
C ASP A 61 -21.33 27.27 10.84
N ASP A 62 -20.60 26.26 10.35
CA ASP A 62 -19.16 26.32 10.10
C ASP A 62 -18.77 25.59 8.81
N ASN A 63 -18.47 26.39 7.79
CA ASN A 63 -17.99 25.96 6.49
C ASN A 63 -16.58 26.51 6.19
N THR A 64 -15.81 26.78 7.24
CA THR A 64 -14.47 27.31 7.08
C THR A 64 -13.53 26.26 6.48
N ARG A 65 -12.66 26.72 5.58
CA ARG A 65 -11.68 25.86 4.92
C ARG A 65 -10.73 25.24 5.94
N ASN A 66 -10.43 23.96 5.74
CA ASN A 66 -9.39 23.25 6.48
C ASN A 66 -8.02 23.99 6.40
N LYS A 67 -7.41 24.28 7.55
CA LYS A 67 -6.12 24.97 7.67
C LYS A 67 -4.97 24.09 8.15
N SER A 68 -5.17 22.77 8.27
CA SER A 68 -4.11 21.85 8.68
C SER A 68 -2.92 21.91 7.72
N ASP A 69 -1.70 21.79 8.25
CA ASP A 69 -0.49 21.89 7.44
C ASP A 69 -0.23 20.57 6.71
N ARG A 70 -0.07 20.64 5.40
CA ARG A 70 0.33 19.50 4.57
C ARG A 70 1.71 18.96 4.92
N SER A 71 2.57 19.78 5.53
CA SER A 71 3.90 19.35 5.97
C SER A 71 3.81 18.30 7.09
N GLU A 72 2.78 18.37 7.93
CA GLU A 72 2.54 17.45 9.06
C GLU A 72 1.96 16.10 8.59
N ILE A 73 1.33 16.06 7.41
CA ILE A 73 0.84 14.83 6.76
C ILE A 73 2.01 13.97 6.29
N ARG A 74 3.16 14.57 5.95
CA ARG A 74 4.31 13.84 5.38
C ARG A 74 4.88 12.84 6.37
N VAL A 75 4.88 11.56 5.99
CA VAL A 75 5.55 10.48 6.73
C VAL A 75 7.03 10.50 6.38
N LYS A 76 7.92 10.54 7.40
CA LYS A 76 9.38 10.55 7.18
C LYS A 76 10.02 9.19 7.41
N ASN A 77 9.47 8.37 8.30
CA ASN A 77 9.88 6.99 8.51
C ASN A 77 9.06 6.06 7.62
N PHE A 78 9.65 5.61 6.52
CA PHE A 78 9.10 4.64 5.60
C PHE A 78 10.22 3.82 4.98
N GLU A 79 9.90 2.59 4.56
CA GLU A 79 10.83 1.77 3.79
C GLU A 79 10.69 2.09 2.31
N GLU A 80 11.84 2.22 1.64
CA GLU A 80 11.94 2.37 0.20
C GLU A 80 12.69 1.18 -0.38
N THR A 81 11.99 0.32 -1.12
CA THR A 81 12.62 -0.80 -1.86
C THR A 81 12.77 -0.42 -3.32
N LYS A 82 13.96 -0.60 -3.90
CA LYS A 82 14.23 -0.27 -5.30
C LYS A 82 13.59 -1.28 -6.26
N LEU A 83 12.96 -0.76 -7.30
CA LEU A 83 12.54 -1.53 -8.48
C LEU A 83 13.30 -1.04 -9.72
N LEU A 84 13.35 -1.91 -10.72
CA LEU A 84 13.94 -1.64 -12.03
C LEU A 84 12.90 -1.05 -12.97
N ASN A 85 13.33 -0.22 -13.92
CA ASN A 85 12.43 0.38 -14.91
C ASN A 85 12.05 -0.65 -15.99
N PHE A 86 10.81 -0.59 -16.47
CA PHE A 86 10.33 -1.51 -17.52
C PHE A 86 10.90 -1.22 -18.90
N TYR A 87 11.32 0.01 -19.16
CA TYR A 87 11.77 0.45 -20.47
C TYR A 87 13.14 1.14 -20.39
N ASN A 88 13.87 1.08 -21.50
CA ASN A 88 14.99 1.98 -21.79
C ASN A 88 14.93 2.40 -23.27
N LEU A 89 15.98 3.06 -23.77
CA LEU A 89 16.10 3.47 -25.17
C LEU A 89 15.94 2.32 -26.19
N GLY A 90 16.19 1.07 -25.78
CA GLY A 90 16.08 -0.11 -26.63
C GLY A 90 14.75 -0.86 -26.52
N GLY A 91 13.78 -0.36 -25.73
CA GLY A 91 12.48 -0.98 -25.54
C GLY A 91 12.29 -1.66 -24.17
N ILE A 92 11.40 -2.65 -24.13
CA ILE A 92 10.98 -3.35 -22.89
C ILE A 92 12.11 -4.22 -22.34
N ARG A 93 12.27 -4.20 -21.01
CA ARG A 93 13.25 -4.98 -20.26
C ARG A 93 12.55 -6.10 -19.47
N PHE A 94 12.23 -7.20 -20.13
CA PHE A 94 11.52 -8.34 -19.49
C PHE A 94 12.24 -8.91 -18.26
N GLN A 95 13.58 -8.92 -18.25
CA GLN A 95 14.35 -9.33 -17.07
C GLN A 95 14.13 -8.39 -15.88
N ASN A 96 13.94 -7.09 -16.13
CA ASN A 96 13.63 -6.13 -15.08
C ASN A 96 12.25 -6.40 -14.48
N ILE A 97 11.28 -6.76 -15.33
CA ILE A 97 9.93 -7.16 -14.91
C ILE A 97 10.03 -8.39 -14.00
N ALA A 98 10.69 -9.46 -14.46
CA ALA A 98 10.87 -10.68 -13.67
C ALA A 98 11.58 -10.44 -12.33
N ALA A 99 12.59 -9.55 -12.30
CA ALA A 99 13.27 -9.17 -11.06
C ALA A 99 12.35 -8.38 -10.11
N ASN A 100 11.54 -7.46 -10.63
CA ASN A 100 10.56 -6.72 -9.84
C ASN A 100 9.50 -7.67 -9.25
N ASP A 101 9.00 -8.62 -10.04
CA ASP A 101 8.03 -9.63 -9.60
C ASP A 101 8.58 -10.46 -8.44
N ALA A 102 9.86 -10.86 -8.51
CA ALA A 102 10.51 -11.59 -7.42
C ALA A 102 10.60 -10.75 -6.12
N VAL A 103 10.92 -9.46 -6.23
CA VAL A 103 10.97 -8.54 -5.07
C VAL A 103 9.59 -8.30 -4.48
N ILE A 104 8.57 -8.07 -5.32
CA ILE A 104 7.18 -7.90 -4.89
C ILE A 104 6.66 -9.17 -4.21
N THR A 105 6.96 -10.35 -4.79
CA THR A 105 6.61 -11.65 -4.19
C THR A 105 7.25 -11.82 -2.82
N SER A 106 8.53 -11.45 -2.67
CA SER A 106 9.20 -11.48 -1.37
C SER A 106 8.51 -10.59 -0.33
N MET A 107 8.08 -9.38 -0.72
CA MET A 107 7.34 -8.47 0.16
C MET A 107 5.98 -9.07 0.57
N ILE A 108 5.23 -9.64 -0.38
CA ILE A 108 3.93 -10.26 -0.09
C ILE A 108 4.11 -11.45 0.86
N ASN A 109 5.12 -12.29 0.64
CA ASN A 109 5.41 -13.43 1.52
C ASN A 109 5.82 -12.99 2.93
N ASP A 110 6.61 -11.91 3.05
CA ASP A 110 6.97 -11.34 4.35
C ASP A 110 5.72 -10.87 5.10
N MET A 111 4.84 -10.13 4.44
CA MET A 111 3.56 -9.70 5.00
C MET A 111 2.70 -10.88 5.47
N ILE A 112 2.58 -11.94 4.65
CA ILE A 112 1.86 -13.17 5.01
C ILE A 112 2.49 -13.86 6.22
N SER A 113 3.82 -13.95 6.28
CA SER A 113 4.52 -14.56 7.42
C SER A 113 4.30 -13.78 8.72
N ASN A 114 4.11 -12.46 8.62
CA ASN A 114 3.74 -11.58 9.72
C ASN A 114 2.23 -11.59 10.04
N GLY A 115 1.46 -12.51 9.44
CA GLY A 115 0.04 -12.73 9.73
C GLY A 115 -0.91 -11.81 8.99
N TRP A 116 -0.46 -11.12 7.93
CA TRP A 116 -1.33 -10.32 7.08
C TRP A 116 -1.87 -11.12 5.89
N GLU A 117 -3.14 -10.95 5.58
CA GLU A 117 -3.78 -11.46 4.37
C GLU A 117 -3.73 -10.39 3.27
N LEU A 118 -3.31 -10.75 2.05
CA LEU A 118 -3.46 -9.87 0.89
C LEU A 118 -4.92 -9.85 0.46
N ALA A 119 -5.65 -8.81 0.85
CA ALA A 119 -7.08 -8.72 0.62
C ALA A 119 -7.42 -8.16 -0.77
N PHE A 120 -6.68 -7.14 -1.22
CA PHE A 120 -6.93 -6.49 -2.51
C PHE A 120 -5.64 -6.05 -3.20
N VAL A 121 -5.66 -6.04 -4.53
CA VAL A 121 -4.64 -5.40 -5.36
C VAL A 121 -5.34 -4.46 -6.31
N VAL A 122 -4.96 -3.17 -6.27
CA VAL A 122 -5.54 -2.13 -7.12
C VAL A 122 -4.43 -1.45 -7.89
N SER A 123 -4.51 -1.46 -9.21
CA SER A 123 -3.54 -0.78 -10.07
C SER A 123 -4.18 0.42 -10.77
N GLY A 124 -3.38 1.45 -11.03
CA GLY A 124 -3.75 2.65 -11.76
C GLY A 124 -2.59 3.15 -12.60
N VAL A 125 -2.90 3.99 -13.57
CA VAL A 125 -1.91 4.60 -14.47
C VAL A 125 -2.17 6.09 -14.52
N GLU A 126 -1.12 6.87 -14.32
CA GLU A 126 -1.10 8.29 -14.69
C GLU A 126 -0.19 8.43 -15.91
N SER A 127 -0.72 9.00 -16.99
CA SER A 127 0.03 9.33 -18.20
C SER A 127 -0.35 10.74 -18.64
N GLU A 128 0.65 11.53 -19.01
CA GLU A 128 0.43 12.90 -19.46
C GLU A 128 -0.05 12.89 -20.92
N GLY A 129 -1.36 12.74 -21.16
CA GLY A 129 -1.94 12.57 -22.52
C GLY A 129 -1.80 13.73 -23.52
N GLY A 130 -0.86 14.65 -23.34
CA GLY A 130 -0.57 15.78 -24.23
C GLY A 130 0.31 15.43 -25.43
N LYS A 131 0.43 16.36 -26.40
CA LYS A 131 1.37 16.21 -27.52
C LYS A 131 2.81 16.27 -27.00
N GLY A 132 3.57 15.19 -27.21
CA GLY A 132 4.92 15.05 -26.69
C GLY A 132 5.02 14.22 -25.42
N ASP A 133 3.95 13.47 -25.07
CA ASP A 133 3.96 12.56 -23.91
C ASP A 133 5.18 11.62 -23.95
N GLY A 134 5.88 11.64 -22.82
CA GLY A 134 6.94 10.71 -22.48
C GLY A 134 7.03 10.58 -20.97
N GLN A 135 5.95 10.76 -20.22
CA GLN A 135 5.99 10.61 -18.77
C GLN A 135 4.74 9.93 -18.25
N GLY A 136 4.96 9.09 -17.26
CA GLY A 136 3.89 8.47 -16.53
C GLY A 136 4.39 7.50 -15.49
N ILE A 137 3.43 7.03 -14.72
CA ILE A 137 3.65 6.12 -13.61
C ILE A 137 2.56 5.06 -13.61
N PHE A 138 2.97 3.82 -13.43
CA PHE A 138 2.08 2.78 -12.93
C PHE A 138 2.14 2.80 -11.41
N ILE A 139 0.98 2.78 -10.78
CA ILE A 139 0.86 2.69 -9.33
C ILE A 139 0.05 1.47 -8.98
N THR A 140 0.59 0.58 -8.15
CA THR A 140 -0.13 -0.59 -7.64
C THR A 140 -0.16 -0.55 -6.13
N ARG A 141 -1.35 -0.65 -5.55
CA ARG A 141 -1.60 -0.72 -4.11
C ARG A 141 -1.96 -2.14 -3.72
N TYR A 142 -1.14 -2.72 -2.86
CA TYR A 142 -1.37 -3.98 -2.18
C TYR A 142 -2.01 -3.66 -0.83
N ILE A 143 -3.27 -4.07 -0.66
CA ILE A 143 -4.04 -3.80 0.56
C ILE A 143 -4.09 -5.09 1.35
N PHE A 144 -3.42 -5.06 2.50
CA PHE A 144 -3.31 -6.15 3.44
C PHE A 144 -4.28 -5.95 4.60
N ARG A 145 -4.65 -7.07 5.23
CA ARG A 145 -5.65 -7.15 6.29
C ARG A 145 -5.23 -8.13 7.37
N LYS A 146 -5.42 -7.80 8.65
CA LYS A 146 -5.07 -8.65 9.79
C LYS A 146 -6.10 -8.56 10.90
#